data_AF-A0A4R6KSK2-F1
#
_entry.id   AF-A0A4R6KSK2-F1
#
_cell.length_a   1.000
_cell.length_b   1.000
_cell.length_c   1.000
_cell.angle_alpha   90.00
_cell.angle_beta   90.00
_cell.angle_gamma   90.00
#
_symmetry.space_group_name_H-M   'P 1'
#
loop_
_entity.id
_entity.type
_entity.pdbx_description
1 polymer ?
#
loop_
_entity_poly.entity_id
_entity_poly.type
_entity_poly.pdbx_seq_one_letter_code
_entity_poly.pdbx_strand_id
1 'polypeptide(L)'
;MIFPKYQLVAYVGLPGSPALGPLDKDLEAKAAKLDKLSHAYAAGRTPLPVMELIAVVAKGSRGKDGMYRGRLDDAKIEQYLAVARKHKMLLLLDIQPGRAKVLPEVKRLERWLKEPDVGLAFDPEWAVGPTQVPGRVFGHTTGAELDTIAAYLSGVVRANGLPEKVFVFHQLSPRIVTDEKALKPHPGVVTIKSVDGIGARTDKLKTWTKLTTALPPSVHAGFKLFYTEDARHGPLMTPAQVLALKPRPELVVYE
;
A
#
# COMPACT_ATOMS: atom_id res chain seq x y z
N MET A 1 -12.16 -14.82 2.82
CA MET A 1 -11.76 -14.26 1.53
C MET A 1 -12.06 -12.77 1.50
N ILE A 2 -11.13 -11.97 0.99
CA ILE A 2 -11.21 -10.52 0.87
C ILE A 2 -12.10 -10.14 -0.33
N PHE A 3 -11.77 -10.61 -1.52
CA PHE A 3 -12.54 -10.32 -2.74
C PHE A 3 -13.34 -11.56 -3.20
N PRO A 4 -14.55 -11.39 -3.77
CA PRO A 4 -15.25 -10.14 -4.10
C PRO A 4 -16.08 -9.54 -2.95
N LYS A 5 -16.01 -10.08 -1.73
CA LYS A 5 -16.88 -9.69 -0.60
C LYS A 5 -16.68 -8.24 -0.16
N TYR A 6 -15.42 -7.81 0.00
CA TYR A 6 -15.09 -6.52 0.59
C TYR A 6 -14.61 -5.50 -0.44
N GLN A 7 -14.99 -4.23 -0.28
CA GLN A 7 -14.35 -3.10 -0.96
C GLN A 7 -13.40 -2.42 0.01
N LEU A 8 -12.12 -2.35 -0.32
CA LEU A 8 -11.13 -1.75 0.56
C LEU A 8 -11.02 -0.25 0.30
N VAL A 9 -10.94 0.53 1.39
CA VAL A 9 -10.61 1.95 1.35
C VAL A 9 -9.57 2.24 2.43
N ALA A 10 -8.46 2.85 2.06
CA ALA A 10 -7.33 3.05 2.94
C ALA A 10 -7.01 4.52 3.20
N TYR A 11 -6.52 4.80 4.40
CA TYR A 11 -5.67 5.96 4.66
C TYR A 11 -4.23 5.51 4.81
N VAL A 12 -3.30 6.27 4.22
CA VAL A 12 -1.86 6.09 4.38
C VAL A 12 -1.31 7.03 5.44
N GLY A 13 -0.22 6.65 6.10
CA GLY A 13 0.67 7.66 6.64
C GLY A 13 1.75 7.21 7.60
N LEU A 14 2.56 8.18 7.99
CA LEU A 14 3.64 8.06 8.96
C LEU A 14 3.30 8.92 10.19
N PRO A 15 3.38 8.38 11.41
CA PRO A 15 3.13 9.13 12.64
C PRO A 15 3.98 10.40 12.72
N GLY A 16 3.34 11.53 13.02
CA GLY A 16 3.99 12.84 13.11
C GLY A 16 4.36 13.50 11.78
N SER A 17 3.97 12.92 10.64
CA SER A 17 4.29 13.47 9.31
C SER A 17 3.03 13.72 8.48
N PRO A 18 2.38 14.90 8.62
CA PRO A 18 1.17 15.23 7.86
C PRO A 18 1.40 15.26 6.34
N ALA A 19 2.65 15.42 5.89
CA ALA A 19 3.02 15.40 4.48
C ALA A 19 3.03 13.99 3.87
N LEU A 20 2.94 12.93 4.68
CA LEU A 20 2.93 11.54 4.23
C LEU A 20 1.56 10.88 4.40
N GLY A 21 0.51 11.65 4.70
CA GLY A 21 -0.86 11.17 4.68
C GLY A 21 -1.65 11.36 5.97
N PRO A 22 -2.94 10.97 6.00
CA PRO A 22 -3.86 11.33 7.07
C PRO A 22 -3.62 10.60 8.38
N LEU A 23 -2.81 9.55 8.39
CA LEU A 23 -2.47 8.74 9.57
C LEU A 23 -1.34 9.34 10.43
N ASP A 24 -1.17 10.66 10.42
CA ASP A 24 -0.11 11.38 11.12
C ASP A 24 -0.36 11.55 12.63
N LYS A 25 -1.61 11.86 13.01
CA LYS A 25 -2.06 12.09 14.39
C LYS A 25 -3.58 11.90 14.52
N ASP A 26 -4.11 12.07 15.73
CA ASP A 26 -5.55 12.01 16.03
C ASP A 26 -6.21 10.71 15.53
N LEU A 27 -5.51 9.58 15.71
CA LEU A 27 -5.77 8.33 15.01
C LEU A 27 -7.22 7.83 15.13
N GLU A 28 -7.83 7.97 16.31
CA GLU A 28 -9.24 7.62 16.54
C GLU A 28 -10.21 8.41 15.66
N ALA A 29 -9.98 9.72 15.50
CA ALA A 29 -10.80 10.57 14.64
C ALA A 29 -10.57 10.24 13.16
N LYS A 30 -9.32 9.93 12.78
CA LYS A 30 -8.97 9.48 11.42
C LYS A 30 -9.62 8.14 11.08
N ALA A 31 -9.63 7.20 12.03
CA ALA A 31 -10.29 5.91 11.90
C ALA A 31 -11.80 6.08 11.67
N ALA A 32 -12.49 6.87 12.50
CA ALA A 32 -13.92 7.14 12.33
C ALA A 32 -14.23 7.83 10.98
N LYS A 33 -13.37 8.75 10.53
CA LYS A 33 -13.52 9.40 9.23
C LYS A 33 -13.33 8.41 8.07
N LEU A 34 -12.33 7.54 8.18
CA LEU A 34 -12.04 6.51 7.19
C LEU A 34 -13.19 5.49 7.10
N ASP A 35 -13.76 5.07 8.23
CA ASP A 35 -14.93 4.20 8.25
C ASP A 35 -16.11 4.82 7.49
N LYS A 36 -16.44 6.08 7.78
CA LYS A 36 -17.48 6.82 7.03
C LYS A 36 -17.15 6.93 5.54
N LEU A 37 -15.89 7.19 5.19
CA LEU A 37 -15.45 7.29 3.79
C LEU A 37 -15.59 5.95 3.07
N SER A 38 -15.28 4.83 3.72
CA SER A 38 -15.32 3.51 3.13
C SER A 38 -16.72 3.12 2.62
N HIS A 39 -17.78 3.58 3.31
CA HIS A 39 -19.16 3.37 2.90
C HIS A 39 -19.51 4.04 1.57
N ALA A 40 -18.85 5.15 1.21
CA ALA A 40 -19.06 5.81 -0.08
C ALA A 40 -18.53 4.97 -1.28
N TYR A 41 -17.69 3.98 -1.01
CA TYR A 41 -17.11 3.09 -2.01
C TYR A 41 -17.74 1.69 -2.05
N ALA A 42 -18.52 1.32 -1.03
CA ALA A 42 -19.10 -0.01 -0.86
C ALA A 42 -19.73 -0.54 -2.15
N ALA A 43 -20.60 0.25 -2.79
CA ALA A 43 -21.21 -0.01 -4.10
C ALA A 43 -21.55 -1.50 -4.33
N GLY A 44 -22.35 -2.05 -3.41
CA GLY A 44 -22.84 -3.43 -3.38
C GLY A 44 -21.98 -4.44 -2.59
N ARG A 45 -20.80 -4.03 -2.11
CA ARG A 45 -19.86 -4.86 -1.33
C ARG A 45 -19.83 -4.41 0.12
N THR A 46 -19.27 -5.23 1.00
CA THR A 46 -19.02 -4.83 2.39
C THR A 46 -17.83 -3.85 2.43
N PRO A 47 -17.97 -2.62 2.94
CA PRO A 47 -16.82 -1.74 3.11
C PRO A 47 -15.85 -2.34 4.14
N LEU A 48 -14.55 -2.31 3.83
CA LEU A 48 -13.48 -2.73 4.74
C LEU A 48 -12.42 -1.62 4.78
N PRO A 49 -12.42 -0.78 5.82
CA PRO A 49 -11.43 0.27 5.96
C PRO A 49 -10.05 -0.32 6.30
N VAL A 50 -8.99 0.37 5.86
CA VAL A 50 -7.60 -0.09 5.97
C VAL A 50 -6.70 1.06 6.45
N MET A 51 -5.90 0.82 7.48
CA MET A 51 -4.80 1.71 7.84
C MET A 51 -3.52 1.22 7.17
N GLU A 52 -2.95 1.99 6.26
CA GLU A 52 -1.65 1.70 5.64
C GLU A 52 -0.57 2.54 6.33
N LEU A 53 0.13 1.91 7.26
CA LEU A 53 1.11 2.55 8.14
C LEU A 53 2.51 2.39 7.55
N ILE A 54 3.18 3.50 7.28
CA ILE A 54 4.59 3.52 6.84
C ILE A 54 5.48 3.05 8.00
N ALA A 55 5.77 1.76 8.03
CA ALA A 55 6.56 1.09 9.06
C ALA A 55 8.07 1.17 8.75
N VAL A 56 8.43 1.35 7.48
CA VAL A 56 9.78 1.68 7.03
C VAL A 56 9.68 2.87 6.10
N VAL A 57 10.34 3.97 6.43
CA VAL A 57 10.28 5.22 5.66
C VAL A 57 11.62 5.50 5.00
N ALA A 58 11.63 5.84 3.71
CA ALA A 58 12.85 6.24 3.03
C ALA A 58 13.32 7.61 3.53
N LYS A 59 14.64 7.80 3.56
CA LYS A 59 15.26 9.05 4.03
C LYS A 59 16.20 9.60 2.98
N GLY A 60 16.22 10.92 2.84
CA GLY A 60 17.22 11.62 2.01
C GLY A 60 18.63 11.58 2.62
N SER A 61 18.77 11.21 3.89
CA SER A 61 20.04 11.13 4.62
C SER A 61 20.44 9.69 4.92
N ARG A 62 21.76 9.46 4.98
CA ARG A 62 22.36 8.16 5.26
C ARG A 62 22.17 7.79 6.74
N GLY A 63 21.53 6.65 7.00
CA GLY A 63 21.46 6.04 8.33
C GLY A 63 22.79 5.41 8.76
N LYS A 64 22.88 4.96 10.03
CA LYS A 64 24.09 4.32 10.57
C LYS A 64 24.53 3.09 9.77
N ASP A 65 23.57 2.32 9.27
CA ASP A 65 23.79 1.13 8.43
C ASP A 65 23.96 1.46 6.94
N GLY A 66 23.88 2.74 6.56
CA GLY A 66 24.00 3.17 5.17
C GLY A 66 22.76 2.98 4.31
N MET A 67 21.60 2.59 4.89
CA MET A 67 20.44 2.13 4.12
C MET A 67 19.43 3.19 3.72
N TYR A 68 19.63 4.46 4.11
CA TYR A 68 18.74 5.59 3.73
C TYR A 68 17.26 5.35 4.07
N ARG A 69 17.01 4.85 5.28
CA ARG A 69 15.66 4.63 5.79
C ARG A 69 15.59 4.78 7.31
N GLY A 70 14.38 4.99 7.82
CA GLY A 70 14.02 4.83 9.22
C GLY A 70 13.05 3.67 9.39
N ARG A 71 12.98 3.13 10.60
CA ARG A 71 12.01 2.11 10.98
C ARG A 71 11.15 2.68 12.09
N LEU A 72 9.87 2.38 12.03
CA LEU A 72 8.94 2.72 13.09
C LEU A 72 9.13 1.75 14.25
N ASP A 73 9.02 2.26 15.47
CA ASP A 73 9.14 1.44 16.67
C ASP A 73 7.91 0.54 16.84
N ASP A 74 8.17 -0.61 17.45
CA ASP A 74 7.19 -1.65 17.71
C ASP A 74 5.99 -1.16 18.54
N ALA A 75 6.21 -0.33 19.56
CA ALA A 75 5.14 0.26 20.35
C ALA A 75 4.19 1.14 19.53
N LYS A 76 4.70 1.76 18.45
CA LYS A 76 3.88 2.58 17.57
C LYS A 76 3.06 1.71 16.62
N ILE A 77 3.64 0.64 16.08
CA ILE A 77 2.88 -0.34 15.29
C ILE A 77 1.75 -0.95 16.13
N GLU A 78 2.03 -1.29 17.40
CA GLU A 78 1.03 -1.80 18.35
C GLU A 78 -0.13 -0.82 18.54
N GLN A 79 0.17 0.46 18.75
CA GLN A 79 -0.83 1.50 18.91
C GLN A 79 -1.76 1.58 17.69
N TYR A 80 -1.21 1.51 16.48
CA TYR A 80 -2.01 1.58 15.25
C TYR A 80 -2.85 0.33 15.04
N LEU A 81 -2.29 -0.85 15.33
CA LEU A 81 -3.03 -2.10 15.28
C LEU A 81 -4.20 -2.12 16.27
N ALA A 82 -4.00 -1.60 17.48
CA ALA A 82 -5.06 -1.50 18.48
C ALA A 82 -6.24 -0.63 17.99
N VAL A 83 -5.96 0.52 17.36
CA VAL A 83 -7.03 1.37 16.79
C VAL A 83 -7.67 0.71 15.57
N ALA A 84 -6.89 0.10 14.69
CA ALA A 84 -7.44 -0.65 13.54
C ALA A 84 -8.44 -1.72 14.01
N ARG A 85 -8.08 -2.52 15.02
CA ARG A 85 -8.94 -3.54 15.63
C ARG A 85 -10.21 -2.98 16.23
N LYS A 86 -10.09 -1.90 17.01
CA LYS A 86 -11.24 -1.22 17.63
C LYS A 86 -12.26 -0.77 16.58
N HIS A 87 -11.79 -0.33 15.42
CA HIS A 87 -12.63 0.11 14.31
C HIS A 87 -12.87 -0.98 13.24
N LYS A 88 -12.49 -2.24 13.52
CA LYS A 88 -12.65 -3.40 12.61
C LYS A 88 -12.02 -3.21 11.23
N MET A 89 -10.84 -2.60 11.21
CA MET A 89 -10.03 -2.31 10.02
C MET A 89 -8.89 -3.30 9.85
N LEU A 90 -8.34 -3.38 8.64
CA LEU A 90 -7.03 -4.00 8.42
C LEU A 90 -5.91 -3.00 8.72
N LEU A 91 -4.72 -3.51 9.07
CA LEU A 91 -3.48 -2.74 9.10
C LEU A 91 -2.54 -3.27 8.02
N LEU A 92 -2.11 -2.43 7.08
CA LEU A 92 -1.00 -2.73 6.17
C LEU A 92 0.26 -2.08 6.70
N LEU A 93 1.35 -2.83 6.75
CA LEU A 93 2.66 -2.30 7.08
C LEU A 93 3.38 -1.96 5.78
N ASP A 94 3.51 -0.66 5.51
CA ASP A 94 4.16 -0.15 4.32
C ASP A 94 5.69 -0.08 4.49
N ILE A 95 6.40 -0.39 3.41
CA ILE A 95 7.86 -0.38 3.34
C ILE A 95 8.35 0.50 2.20
N GLN A 96 9.06 1.56 2.56
CA GLN A 96 9.91 2.37 1.69
C GLN A 96 11.38 2.04 2.00
N PRO A 97 12.02 1.10 1.28
CA PRO A 97 13.20 0.41 1.80
C PRO A 97 14.51 1.21 1.69
N GLY A 98 14.52 2.33 0.98
CA GLY A 98 15.73 3.08 0.68
C GLY A 98 16.69 2.24 -0.15
N ARG A 99 17.92 2.02 0.34
CA ARG A 99 18.94 1.19 -0.33
C ARG A 99 18.92 -0.27 0.06
N ALA A 100 18.15 -0.65 1.08
CA ALA A 100 18.22 -2.02 1.53
C ALA A 100 17.26 -2.92 0.77
N LYS A 101 17.56 -4.22 0.83
CA LYS A 101 16.69 -5.25 0.27
C LYS A 101 15.35 -5.26 1.01
N VAL A 102 14.26 -5.41 0.28
CA VAL A 102 12.90 -5.39 0.82
C VAL A 102 12.59 -6.62 1.68
N LEU A 103 12.99 -7.82 1.25
CA LEU A 103 12.64 -9.06 1.97
C LEU A 103 13.15 -9.10 3.42
N PRO A 104 14.38 -8.68 3.76
CA PRO A 104 14.79 -8.53 5.16
C PRO A 104 13.91 -7.58 5.98
N GLU A 105 13.35 -6.52 5.39
CA GLU A 105 12.41 -5.64 6.09
C GLU A 105 11.08 -6.33 6.34
N VAL A 106 10.56 -7.06 5.34
CA VAL A 106 9.35 -7.88 5.48
C VAL A 106 9.54 -8.90 6.61
N LYS A 107 10.68 -9.59 6.64
CA LYS A 107 11.02 -10.58 7.69
C LYS A 107 11.10 -9.96 9.08
N ARG A 108 11.61 -8.72 9.21
CA ARG A 108 11.61 -8.02 10.51
C ARG A 108 10.19 -7.79 11.04
N LEU A 109 9.23 -7.59 10.14
CA LEU A 109 7.83 -7.39 10.48
C LEU A 109 7.05 -8.71 10.65
N GLU A 110 7.70 -9.89 10.57
CA GLU A 110 7.03 -11.20 10.63
C GLU A 110 6.14 -11.35 11.87
N ARG A 111 6.58 -10.83 13.03
CA ARG A 111 5.78 -10.90 14.27
C ARG A 111 4.40 -10.27 14.11
N TRP A 112 4.31 -9.20 13.32
CA TRP A 112 3.06 -8.51 13.00
C TRP A 112 2.31 -9.20 11.86
N LEU A 113 3.02 -9.69 10.85
CA LEU A 113 2.42 -10.40 9.72
C LEU A 113 1.76 -11.73 10.14
N LYS A 114 2.08 -12.25 11.34
CA LYS A 114 1.38 -13.37 11.99
C LYS A 114 0.01 -13.00 12.56
N GLU A 115 -0.30 -11.73 12.77
CA GLU A 115 -1.61 -11.28 13.23
C GLU A 115 -2.63 -11.36 12.09
N PRO A 116 -3.86 -11.87 12.29
CA PRO A 116 -4.80 -12.20 11.21
C PRO A 116 -5.22 -10.99 10.36
N ASP A 117 -5.25 -9.80 10.94
CA ASP A 117 -5.72 -8.52 10.40
C ASP A 117 -4.59 -7.60 9.88
N VAL A 118 -3.34 -8.09 9.87
CA VAL A 118 -2.18 -7.35 9.36
C VAL A 118 -1.76 -7.87 7.98
N GLY A 119 -1.61 -6.97 7.01
CA GLY A 119 -1.04 -7.21 5.69
C GLY A 119 0.22 -6.37 5.45
N LEU A 120 0.63 -6.29 4.17
CA LEU A 120 1.85 -5.62 3.76
C LEU A 120 1.57 -4.63 2.62
N ALA A 121 2.20 -3.47 2.64
CA ALA A 121 2.34 -2.59 1.48
C ALA A 121 3.84 -2.39 1.16
N PHE A 122 4.13 -2.11 -0.10
CA PHE A 122 5.49 -1.87 -0.58
C PHE A 122 5.47 -0.76 -1.62
N ASP A 123 6.33 0.24 -1.41
CA ASP A 123 6.55 1.35 -2.32
C ASP A 123 7.89 1.16 -3.08
N PRO A 124 7.90 0.55 -4.27
CA PRO A 124 9.13 0.23 -4.98
C PRO A 124 9.83 1.47 -5.55
N GLU A 125 9.12 2.59 -5.70
CA GLU A 125 9.70 3.86 -6.13
C GLU A 125 10.69 4.44 -5.10
N TRP A 126 10.70 3.93 -3.87
CA TRP A 126 11.71 4.24 -2.86
C TRP A 126 12.82 3.19 -2.72
N ALA A 127 12.78 2.10 -3.50
CA ALA A 127 13.80 1.05 -3.55
C ALA A 127 14.93 1.43 -4.52
N VAL A 128 15.88 2.22 -4.04
CA VAL A 128 16.98 2.76 -4.87
C VAL A 128 18.25 1.91 -4.79
N GLY A 129 19.08 2.00 -5.83
CA GLY A 129 20.34 1.28 -5.91
C GLY A 129 21.40 1.73 -4.88
N PRO A 130 22.50 0.96 -4.75
CA PRO A 130 23.48 1.12 -3.66
C PRO A 130 24.22 2.47 -3.66
N THR A 131 24.22 3.19 -4.78
CA THR A 131 24.87 4.51 -4.93
C THR A 131 23.85 5.67 -4.99
N GLN A 132 22.56 5.37 -5.04
CA GLN A 132 21.48 6.34 -5.28
C GLN A 132 20.88 6.86 -3.97
N VAL A 133 20.24 8.02 -3.99
CA VAL A 133 19.60 8.60 -2.81
C VAL A 133 18.08 8.66 -3.06
N PRO A 134 17.25 8.10 -2.15
CA PRO A 134 15.80 8.18 -2.30
C PRO A 134 15.32 9.64 -2.42
N GLY A 135 14.33 9.88 -3.27
CA GLY A 135 13.80 11.21 -3.57
C GLY A 135 14.64 12.04 -4.58
N ARG A 136 15.87 11.61 -4.93
CA ARG A 136 16.62 12.18 -6.08
C ARG A 136 16.40 11.42 -7.38
N VAL A 137 16.10 10.12 -7.25
CA VAL A 137 15.78 9.22 -8.34
C VAL A 137 14.64 8.31 -7.89
N PHE A 138 13.91 7.78 -8.85
CA PHE A 138 12.97 6.69 -8.56
C PHE A 138 13.72 5.37 -8.43
N GLY A 139 13.34 4.64 -7.39
CA GLY A 139 13.63 3.23 -7.22
C GLY A 139 12.87 2.35 -8.23
N HIS A 140 13.16 1.06 -8.16
CA HIS A 140 12.49 0.06 -8.97
C HIS A 140 12.58 -1.33 -8.31
N THR A 141 11.70 -2.21 -8.75
CA THR A 141 11.69 -3.64 -8.43
C THR A 141 11.29 -4.45 -9.67
N THR A 142 11.17 -5.76 -9.50
CA THR A 142 10.77 -6.70 -10.53
C THR A 142 9.59 -7.55 -10.06
N GLY A 143 8.82 -8.11 -10.99
CA GLY A 143 7.77 -9.08 -10.66
C GLY A 143 8.31 -10.28 -9.88
N ALA A 144 9.56 -10.71 -10.10
CA ALA A 144 10.18 -11.80 -9.35
C ALA A 144 10.48 -11.45 -7.88
N GLU A 145 10.86 -10.21 -7.59
CA GLU A 145 11.06 -9.74 -6.21
C GLU A 145 9.70 -9.59 -5.49
N LEU A 146 8.67 -9.08 -6.18
CA LEU A 146 7.29 -9.09 -5.67
C LEU A 146 6.78 -10.51 -5.41
N ASP A 147 7.06 -11.45 -6.33
CA ASP A 147 6.70 -12.86 -6.18
C ASP A 147 7.35 -13.48 -4.93
N THR A 148 8.62 -13.13 -4.66
CA THR A 148 9.34 -13.59 -3.48
C THR A 148 8.67 -13.09 -2.18
N ILE A 149 8.19 -11.83 -2.17
CA ILE A 149 7.45 -11.29 -1.02
C ILE A 149 6.12 -12.03 -0.85
N ALA A 150 5.36 -12.20 -1.94
CA ALA A 150 4.08 -12.89 -1.92
C ALA A 150 4.22 -14.36 -1.46
N ALA A 151 5.23 -15.08 -1.96
CA ALA A 151 5.56 -16.43 -1.53
C ALA A 151 5.89 -16.51 -0.04
N TYR A 152 6.64 -15.53 0.47
CA TYR A 152 6.95 -15.44 1.90
C TYR A 152 5.68 -15.23 2.75
N LEU A 153 4.80 -14.30 2.36
CA LEU A 153 3.53 -14.05 3.04
C LEU A 153 2.63 -15.30 3.02
N SER A 154 2.56 -16.02 1.90
CA SER A 154 1.84 -17.29 1.80
C SER A 154 2.40 -18.35 2.75
N GLY A 155 3.72 -18.40 2.91
CA GLY A 155 4.39 -19.23 3.91
C GLY A 155 3.94 -18.89 5.34
N VAL A 156 3.88 -17.60 5.69
CA VAL A 156 3.38 -17.13 7.00
C VAL A 156 1.92 -17.54 7.21
N VAL A 157 1.07 -17.38 6.19
CA VAL A 157 -0.35 -17.77 6.25
C VAL A 157 -0.50 -19.25 6.53
N ARG A 158 0.16 -20.10 5.73
CA ARG A 158 0.08 -21.56 5.87
C ARG A 158 0.62 -22.04 7.21
N ALA A 159 1.74 -21.50 7.67
CA ALA A 159 2.37 -21.94 8.92
C ALA A 159 1.56 -21.58 10.18
N ASN A 160 0.70 -20.56 10.11
CA ASN A 160 -0.04 -20.05 11.28
C ASN A 160 -1.56 -20.20 11.12
N GLY A 161 -2.05 -20.86 10.07
CA GLY A 161 -3.49 -21.06 9.85
C GLY A 161 -4.27 -19.75 9.68
N LEU A 162 -3.66 -18.74 9.06
CA LEU A 162 -4.22 -17.38 8.99
C LEU A 162 -5.29 -17.24 7.90
N PRO A 163 -6.18 -16.24 8.01
CA PRO A 163 -6.92 -15.75 6.86
C PRO A 163 -5.97 -15.16 5.80
N GLU A 164 -6.54 -14.83 4.64
CA GLU A 164 -5.81 -14.17 3.56
C GLU A 164 -5.09 -12.90 4.03
N LYS A 165 -3.87 -12.70 3.51
CA LYS A 165 -3.08 -11.48 3.68
C LYS A 165 -3.25 -10.60 2.47
N VAL A 166 -3.55 -9.32 2.71
CA VAL A 166 -3.48 -8.30 1.66
C VAL A 166 -2.02 -7.91 1.46
N PHE A 167 -1.56 -7.97 0.21
CA PHE A 167 -0.26 -7.48 -0.22
C PHE A 167 -0.45 -6.41 -1.29
N VAL A 168 -0.10 -5.16 -0.97
CA VAL A 168 -0.17 -4.03 -1.90
C VAL A 168 1.24 -3.70 -2.40
N PHE A 169 1.36 -3.40 -3.70
CA PHE A 169 2.53 -2.70 -4.22
C PHE A 169 2.10 -1.44 -4.98
N HIS A 170 2.79 -0.34 -4.73
CA HIS A 170 2.51 0.94 -5.37
C HIS A 170 3.28 1.08 -6.68
N GLN A 171 2.67 1.76 -7.65
CA GLN A 171 3.34 2.05 -8.91
C GLN A 171 2.76 3.31 -9.57
N LEU A 172 3.63 4.28 -9.85
CA LEU A 172 3.29 5.51 -10.58
C LEU A 172 3.83 5.53 -12.02
N SER A 173 4.66 4.55 -12.41
CA SER A 173 5.22 4.46 -13.78
C SER A 173 5.67 3.04 -14.14
N PRO A 174 5.59 2.62 -15.42
CA PRO A 174 6.02 1.28 -15.84
C PRO A 174 7.49 0.95 -15.57
N ARG A 175 8.35 1.96 -15.38
CA ARG A 175 9.78 1.72 -15.07
C ARG A 175 10.04 1.29 -13.63
N ILE A 176 9.07 1.49 -12.73
CA ILE A 176 9.21 1.20 -11.29
C ILE A 176 9.02 -0.29 -11.01
N VAL A 177 8.10 -0.95 -11.70
CA VAL A 177 7.93 -2.40 -11.63
C VAL A 177 8.09 -2.95 -13.03
N THR A 178 9.13 -3.76 -13.22
CA THR A 178 9.39 -4.45 -14.49
C THR A 178 9.00 -5.92 -14.39
N ASP A 179 8.69 -6.54 -15.51
CA ASP A 179 8.37 -7.97 -15.59
C ASP A 179 7.25 -8.43 -14.63
N GLU A 180 6.16 -7.67 -14.52
CA GLU A 180 5.02 -7.99 -13.64
C GLU A 180 4.43 -9.39 -13.87
N LYS A 181 4.59 -9.98 -15.06
CA LYS A 181 4.15 -11.35 -15.37
C LYS A 181 4.88 -12.45 -14.57
N ALA A 182 6.03 -12.12 -13.97
CA ALA A 182 6.75 -13.03 -13.09
C ALA A 182 6.04 -13.20 -11.72
N LEU A 183 5.22 -12.24 -11.31
CA LEU A 183 4.39 -12.34 -10.11
C LEU A 183 3.26 -13.34 -10.34
N LYS A 184 3.26 -14.42 -9.55
CA LYS A 184 2.27 -15.50 -9.61
C LYS A 184 1.27 -15.41 -8.45
N PRO A 185 0.09 -16.03 -8.57
CA PRO A 185 -0.81 -16.18 -7.44
C PRO A 185 -0.19 -17.08 -6.37
N HIS A 186 -0.31 -16.67 -5.10
CA HIS A 186 0.13 -17.45 -3.95
C HIS A 186 -1.06 -17.71 -3.00
N PRO A 187 -1.31 -18.96 -2.56
CA PRO A 187 -2.42 -19.28 -1.68
C PRO A 187 -2.41 -18.43 -0.41
N GLY A 188 -3.57 -17.88 -0.04
CA GLY A 188 -3.70 -17.06 1.16
C GLY A 188 -3.14 -15.64 1.01
N VAL A 189 -2.75 -15.19 -0.19
CA VAL A 189 -2.30 -13.82 -0.44
C VAL A 189 -3.14 -13.18 -1.52
N VAL A 190 -3.68 -12.01 -1.22
CA VAL A 190 -4.44 -11.17 -2.15
C VAL A 190 -3.53 -10.02 -2.57
N THR A 191 -3.01 -10.09 -3.79
CA THR A 191 -2.08 -9.10 -4.31
C THR A 191 -2.83 -7.99 -5.04
N ILE A 192 -2.51 -6.73 -4.70
CA ILE A 192 -3.16 -5.53 -5.23
C ILE A 192 -2.08 -4.58 -5.76
N LYS A 193 -2.26 -4.12 -7.00
CA LYS A 193 -1.47 -3.05 -7.58
C LYS A 193 -2.15 -1.71 -7.32
N SER A 194 -1.54 -0.84 -6.51
CA SER A 194 -2.03 0.52 -6.29
C SER A 194 -1.41 1.50 -7.28
N VAL A 195 -2.24 2.10 -8.14
CA VAL A 195 -1.80 3.15 -9.07
C VAL A 195 -1.61 4.47 -8.31
N ASP A 196 -0.35 4.89 -8.23
CA ASP A 196 0.18 5.85 -7.25
C ASP A 196 0.51 7.24 -7.85
N GLY A 197 0.03 7.53 -9.06
CA GLY A 197 0.34 8.79 -9.74
C GLY A 197 -0.43 9.99 -9.18
N ILE A 198 0.24 11.14 -9.05
CA ILE A 198 -0.36 12.44 -8.68
C ILE A 198 -0.82 13.23 -9.92
N GLY A 199 -1.71 14.18 -9.72
CA GLY A 199 -2.00 15.24 -10.70
C GLY A 199 -3.48 15.44 -10.99
N ALA A 200 -3.76 16.19 -12.06
CA ALA A 200 -5.12 16.39 -12.52
C ALA A 200 -5.76 15.04 -12.91
N ARG A 201 -7.10 14.97 -12.87
CA ARG A 201 -7.87 13.77 -13.24
C ARG A 201 -7.39 13.17 -14.57
N THR A 202 -7.12 13.97 -15.59
CA THR A 202 -6.66 13.50 -16.90
C THR A 202 -5.35 12.72 -16.83
N ASP A 203 -4.41 13.13 -15.98
CA ASP A 203 -3.11 12.47 -15.85
C ASP A 203 -3.18 11.21 -15.00
N LYS A 204 -4.05 11.21 -13.98
CA LYS A 204 -4.38 9.99 -13.23
C LYS A 204 -5.03 8.95 -14.14
N LEU A 205 -5.96 9.35 -15.02
CA LEU A 205 -6.60 8.44 -15.99
C LEU A 205 -5.59 7.87 -17.00
N LYS A 206 -4.66 8.69 -17.51
CA LYS A 206 -3.58 8.21 -18.39
C LYS A 206 -2.70 7.19 -17.68
N THR A 207 -2.32 7.47 -16.44
CA THR A 207 -1.47 6.58 -15.62
C THR A 207 -2.21 5.28 -15.31
N TRP A 208 -3.50 5.36 -14.94
CA TRP A 208 -4.38 4.22 -14.73
C TRP A 208 -4.38 3.28 -15.93
N THR A 209 -4.74 3.79 -17.11
CA THR A 209 -4.78 2.99 -18.35
C THR A 209 -3.43 2.34 -18.60
N LYS A 210 -2.33 3.10 -18.51
CA LYS A 210 -0.98 2.60 -18.78
C LYS A 210 -0.58 1.45 -17.86
N LEU A 211 -0.95 1.53 -16.59
CA LEU A 211 -0.52 0.57 -15.57
C LEU A 211 -1.47 -0.61 -15.38
N THR A 212 -2.71 -0.54 -15.89
CA THR A 212 -3.71 -1.60 -15.71
C THR A 212 -4.04 -2.38 -16.99
N THR A 213 -3.61 -1.90 -18.16
CA THR A 213 -3.85 -2.60 -19.44
C THR A 213 -3.27 -4.01 -19.48
N ALA A 214 -2.08 -4.21 -18.89
CA ALA A 214 -1.40 -5.51 -18.84
C ALA A 214 -1.35 -6.09 -17.43
N LEU A 215 -2.36 -5.78 -16.60
CA LEU A 215 -2.43 -6.27 -15.23
C LEU A 215 -2.54 -7.80 -15.23
N PRO A 216 -1.67 -8.53 -14.50
CA PRO A 216 -1.80 -9.98 -14.39
C PRO A 216 -3.20 -10.36 -13.86
N PRO A 217 -3.85 -11.43 -14.39
CA PRO A 217 -5.23 -11.76 -13.99
C PRO A 217 -5.44 -12.02 -12.49
N SER A 218 -4.39 -12.44 -11.78
CA SER A 218 -4.42 -12.69 -10.34
C SER A 218 -4.12 -11.45 -9.48
N VAL A 219 -3.85 -10.30 -10.09
CA VAL A 219 -3.54 -9.05 -9.39
C VAL A 219 -4.75 -8.14 -9.48
N HIS A 220 -5.22 -7.67 -8.32
CA HIS A 220 -6.35 -6.76 -8.23
C HIS A 220 -5.89 -5.31 -8.44
N ALA A 221 -6.79 -4.47 -8.94
CA ALA A 221 -6.48 -3.06 -9.19
C ALA A 221 -6.81 -2.19 -7.97
N GLY A 222 -5.91 -1.29 -7.61
CA GLY A 222 -6.09 -0.28 -6.58
C GLY A 222 -5.76 1.11 -7.10
N PHE A 223 -6.44 2.15 -6.61
CA PHE A 223 -6.28 3.53 -7.07
C PHE A 223 -6.00 4.47 -5.90
N LYS A 224 -4.95 5.30 -6.01
CA LYS A 224 -4.61 6.26 -4.95
C LYS A 224 -5.01 7.68 -5.32
N LEU A 225 -5.54 8.40 -4.33
CA LEU A 225 -5.90 9.80 -4.36
C LEU A 225 -5.03 10.56 -3.36
N PHE A 226 -4.59 11.75 -3.75
CA PHE A 226 -3.77 12.62 -2.90
C PHE A 226 -4.56 13.88 -2.55
N TYR A 227 -4.90 14.08 -1.28
CA TYR A 227 -5.70 15.21 -0.80
C TYR A 227 -5.06 16.56 -1.14
N THR A 228 -3.73 16.64 -1.08
CA THR A 228 -3.02 17.90 -1.31
C THR A 228 -2.52 18.00 -2.76
N GLU A 229 -1.85 16.96 -3.25
CA GLU A 229 -1.16 16.99 -4.54
C GLU A 229 -2.15 17.02 -5.69
N ASP A 230 -3.19 16.18 -5.68
CA ASP A 230 -4.20 16.20 -6.74
C ASP A 230 -5.00 17.52 -6.69
N ALA A 231 -5.30 18.00 -5.48
CA ALA A 231 -6.05 19.25 -5.26
C ALA A 231 -5.35 20.50 -5.82
N ARG A 232 -4.01 20.50 -5.91
CA ARG A 232 -3.24 21.58 -6.57
C ARG A 232 -3.50 21.66 -8.08
N HIS A 233 -3.99 20.58 -8.68
CA HIS A 233 -4.20 20.47 -10.13
C HIS A 233 -5.68 20.37 -10.54
N GLY A 234 -6.60 20.32 -9.57
CA GLY A 234 -8.03 20.27 -9.80
C GLY A 234 -8.78 19.54 -8.68
N PRO A 235 -10.11 19.40 -8.75
CA PRO A 235 -10.84 18.63 -7.76
C PRO A 235 -10.41 17.15 -7.77
N LEU A 236 -10.35 16.54 -6.57
CA LEU A 236 -10.16 15.09 -6.45
C LEU A 236 -11.27 14.35 -7.20
N MET A 237 -10.93 13.19 -7.77
CA MET A 237 -11.94 12.32 -8.35
C MET A 237 -12.93 11.87 -7.28
N THR A 238 -14.22 11.90 -7.61
CA THR A 238 -15.28 11.47 -6.69
C THR A 238 -15.32 9.94 -6.59
N PRO A 239 -15.91 9.35 -5.54
CA PRO A 239 -16.08 7.90 -5.45
C PRO A 239 -16.75 7.28 -6.68
N ALA A 240 -17.79 7.93 -7.22
CA ALA A 240 -18.44 7.47 -8.44
C ALA A 240 -17.51 7.46 -9.67
N GLN A 241 -16.64 8.46 -9.80
CA GLN A 241 -15.67 8.53 -10.89
C GLN A 241 -14.58 7.46 -10.77
N VAL A 242 -14.12 7.18 -9.54
CA VAL A 242 -13.13 6.13 -9.27
C VAL A 242 -13.72 4.74 -9.50
N LEU A 243 -14.94 4.49 -9.02
CA LEU A 243 -15.62 3.20 -9.21
C LEU A 243 -16.02 2.91 -10.66
N ALA A 244 -16.07 3.94 -11.52
CA ALA A 244 -16.33 3.82 -12.94
C ALA A 244 -15.09 3.41 -13.76
N LEU A 245 -13.90 3.39 -13.17
CA LEU A 245 -12.67 2.96 -13.84
C LEU A 245 -12.76 1.48 -14.28
N LYS A 246 -11.98 1.13 -15.30
CA LYS A 246 -11.85 -0.24 -15.82
C LYS A 246 -10.36 -0.64 -15.82
N PRO A 247 -9.98 -1.76 -15.17
CA PRO A 247 -10.79 -2.57 -14.23
C PRO A 247 -11.34 -1.72 -13.06
N ARG A 248 -12.41 -2.17 -12.37
CA ARG A 248 -12.94 -1.43 -11.21
C ARG A 248 -11.93 -1.56 -10.05
N PRO A 249 -11.47 -0.46 -9.43
CA PRO A 249 -10.57 -0.53 -8.29
C PRO A 249 -11.24 -1.24 -7.11
N GLU A 250 -10.56 -2.23 -6.55
CA GLU A 250 -11.01 -2.98 -5.35
C GLU A 250 -10.38 -2.45 -4.06
N LEU A 251 -9.31 -1.66 -4.19
CA LEU A 251 -8.70 -0.84 -3.16
C LEU A 251 -8.72 0.63 -3.61
N VAL A 252 -9.13 1.55 -2.75
CA VAL A 252 -8.95 2.99 -2.97
C VAL A 252 -8.17 3.57 -1.80
N VAL A 253 -7.00 4.15 -2.08
CA VAL A 253 -6.09 4.68 -1.07
C VAL A 253 -6.17 6.20 -1.08
N TYR A 254 -6.17 6.83 0.10
CA TYR A 254 -6.08 8.28 0.26
C TYR A 254 -4.83 8.63 1.07
N GLU A 255 -4.03 9.52 0.51
CA GLU A 255 -2.87 10.17 1.14
C GLU A 255 -3.13 11.67 1.26
#